data_AF-A0A7C5PFD1-F1
#
_entry.id   AF-A0A7C5PFD1-F1
#
_cell.length_a   1.000
_cell.length_b   1.000
_cell.length_c   1.000
_cell.angle_alpha   90.00
_cell.angle_beta   90.00
_cell.angle_gamma   90.00
#
_symmetry.space_group_name_H-M   'P 1'
#
loop_
_entity.id
_entity.type
_entity.pdbx_description
1 polymer ?
#
loop_
_entity_poly.entity_id
_entity_poly.type
_entity_poly.pdbx_seq_one_letter_code
_entity_poly.pdbx_strand_id
1 'polypeptide(L)'
;MKSLERAVTALFFLLPALPSQGPSGTRTGVMPIRLPSIREPRLEKRARRIYQAALGQARYLLGTVHPWKKDPRFKLLTASRSGEHWIRPNTSAAEGFAFLCRFGPYAPNAAGISRKKLFGEILLPMLRYLAATHVTGTLKTGDGKPWGDAWQSAYWAYSLGRAAWYTWDRLPGDLREGIRRVVAHEADRFVGKKPPHRIPRDTKAEENAWNATVLSAAILLMPRDPRRAAWEKTFRLWALSSFLRPSDRNSRKIV
;
A
#
# COMPACT_ATOMS: atom_id res chain seq x y z
N MET A 1 -4.26 -34.61 -17.63
CA MET A 1 -5.14 -33.61 -18.30
C MET A 1 -6.26 -33.17 -17.34
N LYS A 2 -5.98 -32.32 -16.36
CA LYS A 2 -7.00 -31.68 -15.48
C LYS A 2 -6.57 -30.22 -15.19
N SER A 3 -7.52 -29.41 -14.74
CA SER A 3 -7.47 -27.94 -14.50
C SER A 3 -7.32 -27.05 -15.75
N LEU A 4 -8.46 -26.66 -16.34
CA LEU A 4 -8.60 -25.77 -17.52
C LEU A 4 -9.38 -24.47 -17.20
N GLU A 5 -9.24 -23.93 -15.99
CA GLU A 5 -10.10 -22.87 -15.44
C GLU A 5 -9.25 -21.82 -14.67
N ARG A 6 -9.47 -20.49 -14.69
CA ARG A 6 -10.48 -19.59 -15.31
C ARG A 6 -9.81 -18.28 -15.79
N ALA A 7 -10.64 -17.31 -16.21
CA ALA A 7 -10.36 -15.99 -16.83
C ALA A 7 -11.73 -15.33 -17.14
N VAL A 8 -11.96 -14.03 -17.35
CA VAL A 8 -11.19 -12.76 -17.25
C VAL A 8 -12.18 -11.65 -16.90
N THR A 9 -11.85 -10.71 -16.00
CA THR A 9 -12.23 -9.27 -16.06
C THR A 9 -11.61 -8.45 -14.93
N ALA A 10 -11.09 -7.26 -15.26
CA ALA A 10 -10.85 -6.17 -14.32
C ALA A 10 -11.10 -4.83 -15.03
N LEU A 11 -12.29 -4.27 -14.84
CA LEU A 11 -12.58 -2.85 -15.04
C LEU A 11 -13.27 -2.35 -13.76
N PHE A 12 -13.04 -1.08 -13.40
CA PHE A 12 -13.46 -0.51 -12.11
C PHE A 12 -14.98 -0.57 -11.91
N PHE A 13 -15.46 -1.43 -11.01
CA PHE A 13 -16.72 -1.23 -10.29
C PHE A 13 -16.65 -1.81 -8.87
N LEU A 14 -17.15 -1.04 -7.91
CA LEU A 14 -17.37 -1.40 -6.51
C LEU A 14 -18.84 -1.77 -6.34
N LEU A 15 -19.18 -3.06 -6.23
CA LEU A 15 -20.50 -3.55 -5.78
C LEU A 15 -20.33 -4.92 -5.09
N PRO A 16 -21.10 -5.23 -4.03
CA PRO A 16 -20.90 -6.45 -3.25
C PRO A 16 -21.70 -7.63 -3.81
N ALA A 17 -21.09 -8.82 -3.85
CA ALA A 17 -21.77 -10.08 -4.08
C ALA A 17 -21.48 -11.07 -2.94
N LEU A 18 -22.52 -11.78 -2.53
CA LEU A 18 -22.57 -12.70 -1.39
C LEU A 18 -21.81 -14.03 -1.65
N PRO A 19 -21.60 -14.90 -0.64
CA PRO A 19 -20.40 -15.73 -0.61
C PRO A 19 -20.52 -17.03 -1.42
N SER A 20 -19.50 -17.31 -2.23
CA SER A 20 -19.18 -18.69 -2.60
C SER A 20 -18.37 -19.34 -1.48
N GLN A 21 -18.93 -20.38 -0.87
CA GLN A 21 -18.18 -21.21 0.07
C GLN A 21 -17.12 -22.03 -0.66
N GLY A 22 -15.91 -22.01 -0.13
CA GLY A 22 -14.78 -22.87 -0.48
C GLY A 22 -13.96 -23.12 0.80
N PRO A 23 -13.23 -24.23 0.90
CA PRO A 23 -12.77 -24.77 2.17
C PRO A 23 -11.85 -23.81 2.98
N SER A 24 -11.91 -23.99 4.30
CA SER A 24 -11.30 -23.15 5.33
C SER A 24 -9.77 -23.01 5.19
N GLY A 25 -9.25 -21.80 5.38
CA GLY A 25 -7.80 -21.57 5.23
C GLY A 25 -7.25 -20.15 5.43
N THR A 26 -7.88 -19.27 6.24
CA THR A 26 -7.33 -17.92 6.51
C THR A 26 -6.31 -17.91 7.67
N ARG A 27 -5.17 -18.58 7.48
CA ARG A 27 -4.05 -18.64 8.46
C ARG A 27 -3.30 -17.30 8.68
N THR A 28 -3.60 -16.26 7.91
CA THR A 28 -2.72 -15.08 7.77
C THR A 28 -3.20 -13.83 8.52
N GLY A 29 -4.45 -13.80 8.99
CA GLY A 29 -5.01 -12.66 9.76
C GLY A 29 -5.22 -11.36 8.97
N VAL A 30 -5.03 -11.38 7.65
CA VAL A 30 -5.27 -10.29 6.70
C VAL A 30 -6.22 -10.75 5.59
N MET A 31 -6.76 -9.82 4.79
CA MET A 31 -7.55 -10.21 3.62
C MET A 31 -6.67 -11.01 2.62
N PRO A 32 -7.16 -12.11 2.05
CA PRO A 32 -6.40 -12.88 1.07
C PRO A 32 -6.25 -12.10 -0.24
N ILE A 33 -5.03 -12.06 -0.78
CA ILE A 33 -4.80 -11.54 -2.15
C ILE A 33 -5.42 -12.53 -3.14
N ARG A 34 -6.51 -12.13 -3.80
CA ARG A 34 -7.11 -12.84 -4.93
C ARG A 34 -6.80 -12.06 -6.21
N LEU A 35 -5.93 -12.60 -7.06
CA LEU A 35 -5.67 -12.02 -8.38
C LEU A 35 -6.60 -12.65 -9.42
N PRO A 36 -7.18 -11.87 -10.35
CA PRO A 36 -7.74 -12.44 -11.56
C PRO A 36 -6.61 -13.03 -12.41
N SER A 37 -6.85 -14.19 -13.01
CA SER A 37 -5.95 -14.74 -14.01
C SER A 37 -5.98 -13.90 -15.30
N ILE A 38 -4.85 -13.84 -16.01
CA ILE A 38 -4.72 -13.12 -17.27
C ILE A 38 -4.62 -14.17 -18.37
N ARG A 39 -5.68 -14.31 -19.19
CA ARG A 39 -5.73 -15.27 -20.32
C ARG A 39 -5.56 -14.63 -21.70
N GLU A 40 -5.86 -13.35 -21.85
CA GLU A 40 -5.70 -12.68 -23.14
C GLU A 40 -4.20 -12.47 -23.43
N PRO A 41 -3.65 -13.00 -24.55
CA PRO A 41 -2.21 -12.91 -24.83
C PRO A 41 -1.69 -11.47 -24.91
N ARG A 42 -2.54 -10.52 -25.33
CA ARG A 42 -2.21 -9.09 -25.36
C ARG A 42 -2.03 -8.51 -23.96
N LEU A 43 -2.89 -8.87 -23.01
CA LEU A 43 -2.79 -8.46 -21.61
C LEU A 43 -1.61 -9.16 -20.93
N GLU A 44 -1.34 -10.42 -21.24
CA GLU A 44 -0.17 -11.13 -20.70
C GLU A 44 1.14 -10.49 -21.16
N LYS A 45 1.26 -10.16 -22.46
CA LYS A 45 2.40 -9.42 -23.02
C LYS A 45 2.60 -8.05 -22.36
N ARG A 46 1.50 -7.32 -22.09
CA ARG A 46 1.52 -6.04 -21.36
C ARG A 46 1.96 -6.21 -19.91
N ALA A 47 1.39 -7.17 -19.17
CA ALA A 47 1.75 -7.47 -17.79
C ALA A 47 3.23 -7.87 -17.66
N ARG A 48 3.73 -8.69 -18.60
CA ARG A 48 5.14 -9.07 -18.69
C ARG A 48 6.05 -7.86 -18.92
N ARG A 49 5.69 -6.94 -19.83
CA ARG A 49 6.44 -5.69 -20.06
C ARG A 49 6.46 -4.78 -18.83
N ILE A 50 5.33 -4.61 -18.14
CA ILE A 50 5.22 -3.82 -16.90
C ILE A 50 6.10 -4.45 -15.80
N TYR A 51 6.08 -5.78 -15.65
CA TYR A 51 6.90 -6.47 -14.66
C TYR A 51 8.41 -6.34 -14.94
N GLN A 52 8.83 -6.40 -16.20
CA GLN A 52 10.23 -6.15 -16.58
C GLN A 52 10.65 -4.69 -16.35
N ALA A 53 9.77 -3.73 -16.61
CA ALA A 53 10.01 -2.32 -16.26
C ALA A 53 10.17 -2.13 -14.74
N ALA A 54 9.36 -2.81 -13.92
CA ALA A 54 9.48 -2.79 -12.47
C ALA A 54 10.80 -3.41 -11.97
N LEU A 55 11.27 -4.50 -12.60
CA LEU A 55 12.60 -5.08 -12.32
C LEU A 55 13.74 -4.10 -12.64
N GLY A 56 13.67 -3.42 -13.78
CA GLY A 56 14.65 -2.39 -14.17
C GLY A 56 14.65 -1.18 -13.24
N GLN A 57 13.47 -0.68 -12.87
CA GLN A 57 13.31 0.40 -11.89
C GLN A 57 13.88 -0.02 -10.53
N ALA A 58 13.60 -1.24 -10.07
CA ALA A 58 14.14 -1.74 -8.82
C ALA A 58 15.68 -1.84 -8.84
N ARG A 59 16.29 -2.26 -9.95
CA ARG A 59 17.75 -2.27 -10.12
C ARG A 59 18.35 -0.87 -9.91
N TYR A 60 17.75 0.17 -10.50
CA TYR A 60 18.18 1.55 -10.30
C TYR A 60 18.02 1.99 -8.83
N LEU A 61 16.84 1.78 -8.25
CA LEU A 61 16.56 2.18 -6.86
C LEU A 61 17.48 1.48 -5.85
N LEU A 62 17.83 0.20 -6.07
CA LEU A 62 18.78 -0.54 -5.24
C LEU A 62 20.16 0.11 -5.17
N GLY A 63 20.59 0.81 -6.23
CA GLY A 63 21.84 1.59 -6.25
C GLY A 63 21.81 2.85 -5.37
N THR A 64 20.63 3.27 -4.89
CA THR A 64 20.45 4.42 -3.98
C THR A 64 20.21 4.01 -2.52
N VAL A 65 19.90 2.72 -2.28
CA VAL A 65 19.65 2.21 -0.93
C VAL A 65 20.95 2.15 -0.13
N HIS A 66 20.97 2.82 1.01
CA HIS A 66 22.10 2.83 1.93
C HIS A 66 21.63 2.55 3.38
N PRO A 67 22.53 2.12 4.28
CA PRO A 67 22.23 1.99 5.71
C PRO A 67 21.95 3.35 6.34
N TRP A 68 21.08 3.40 7.35
CA TRP A 68 20.90 4.63 8.13
C TRP A 68 22.13 4.92 8.98
N LYS A 69 22.72 6.11 8.83
CA LYS A 69 23.91 6.56 9.56
C LYS A 69 23.85 6.34 11.09
N LYS A 70 22.68 6.40 11.72
CA LYS A 70 22.51 6.22 13.17
C LYS A 70 22.43 4.73 13.58
N ASP A 71 21.90 3.88 12.73
CA ASP A 71 21.71 2.45 13.01
C ASP A 71 21.66 1.67 11.67
N PRO A 72 22.75 0.97 11.31
CA PRO A 72 22.89 0.34 9.99
C PRO A 72 21.99 -0.89 9.78
N ARG A 73 21.23 -1.32 10.80
CA ARG A 73 20.20 -2.36 10.67
C ARG A 73 18.99 -1.86 9.87
N PHE A 74 18.84 -0.55 9.75
CA PHE A 74 17.84 0.13 8.93
C PHE A 74 18.42 0.55 7.59
N LYS A 75 17.58 0.60 6.55
CA LYS A 75 17.96 1.09 5.21
C LYS A 75 16.93 2.05 4.64
N LEU A 76 17.38 2.93 3.75
CA LEU A 76 16.60 3.96 3.11
C LEU A 76 17.28 4.44 1.81
N LEU A 77 16.51 5.08 0.93
CA LEU A 77 16.98 5.65 -0.35
C LEU A 77 17.42 7.12 -0.20
N THR A 78 16.98 7.79 0.85
CA THR A 78 17.10 9.24 1.05
C THR A 78 17.80 9.53 2.38
N ALA A 79 18.10 10.80 2.68
CA ALA A 79 18.41 11.18 4.06
C ALA A 79 17.24 10.83 5.01
N SER A 80 17.54 10.55 6.28
CA SER A 80 16.54 10.28 7.31
C SER A 80 15.97 11.58 7.86
N ARG A 81 14.77 11.96 7.40
CA ARG A 81 14.00 13.14 7.81
C ARG A 81 12.50 12.82 7.75
N SER A 82 11.65 13.59 8.42
CA SER A 82 10.22 13.29 8.55
C SER A 82 9.32 13.82 7.43
N GLY A 83 9.84 14.71 6.58
CA GLY A 83 9.08 15.35 5.50
C GLY A 83 8.87 14.48 4.25
N GLU A 84 7.99 14.96 3.37
CA GLU A 84 7.55 14.26 2.15
C GLU A 84 8.68 13.74 1.27
N HIS A 85 9.65 14.60 0.93
CA HIS A 85 10.79 14.26 0.04
C HIS A 85 11.69 13.16 0.60
N TRP A 86 11.52 12.77 1.87
CA TRP A 86 12.29 11.72 2.53
C TRP A 86 11.45 10.49 2.85
N ILE A 87 10.18 10.64 3.26
CA ILE A 87 9.33 9.48 3.55
C ILE A 87 8.71 8.88 2.29
N ARG A 88 8.13 9.70 1.41
CA ARG A 88 7.41 9.24 0.20
C ARG A 88 8.26 8.32 -0.70
N PRO A 89 9.53 8.64 -1.02
CA PRO A 89 10.37 7.76 -1.83
C PRO A 89 10.65 6.40 -1.15
N ASN A 90 10.81 6.37 0.18
CA ASN A 90 11.05 5.13 0.92
C ASN A 90 9.82 4.23 0.96
N THR A 91 8.63 4.78 1.21
CA THR A 91 7.39 4.00 1.23
C THR A 91 7.04 3.46 -0.15
N SER A 92 7.18 4.26 -1.21
CA SER A 92 6.88 3.81 -2.58
C SER A 92 7.92 2.81 -3.12
N ALA A 93 9.21 2.97 -2.78
CA ALA A 93 10.22 1.98 -3.12
C ALA A 93 10.00 0.65 -2.37
N ALA A 94 9.65 0.69 -1.08
CA ALA A 94 9.29 -0.51 -0.31
C ALA A 94 8.08 -1.24 -0.94
N GLU A 95 7.06 -0.51 -1.41
CA GLU A 95 5.93 -1.09 -2.12
C GLU A 95 6.33 -1.78 -3.44
N GLY A 96 7.19 -1.15 -4.23
CA GLY A 96 7.72 -1.73 -5.47
C GLY A 96 8.58 -2.99 -5.22
N PHE A 97 9.46 -2.96 -4.21
CA PHE A 97 10.25 -4.13 -3.81
C PHE A 97 9.35 -5.27 -3.28
N ALA A 98 8.32 -4.95 -2.49
CA ALA A 98 7.34 -5.91 -2.01
C ALA A 98 6.54 -6.57 -3.15
N PHE A 99 6.13 -5.80 -4.16
CA PHE A 99 5.49 -6.30 -5.37
C PHE A 99 6.39 -7.33 -6.09
N LEU A 100 7.67 -7.03 -6.32
CA LEU A 100 8.62 -7.97 -6.93
C LEU A 100 8.93 -9.19 -6.05
N CYS A 101 8.92 -9.02 -4.73
CA CYS A 101 9.05 -10.11 -3.77
C CYS A 101 7.85 -11.08 -3.78
N ARG A 102 6.65 -10.61 -4.15
CA ARG A 102 5.40 -11.39 -4.10
C ARG A 102 4.96 -11.95 -5.44
N PHE A 103 5.12 -11.21 -6.53
CA PHE A 103 4.51 -11.48 -7.83
C PHE A 103 5.54 -11.76 -8.92
N GLY A 104 5.05 -12.33 -10.02
CA GLY A 104 5.74 -12.50 -11.31
C GLY A 104 6.94 -13.47 -11.33
N PRO A 105 7.48 -13.72 -12.54
CA PRO A 105 8.70 -14.50 -12.74
C PRO A 105 9.93 -13.61 -12.46
N TYR A 106 10.30 -13.50 -11.18
CA TYR A 106 11.42 -12.65 -10.76
C TYR A 106 12.73 -13.11 -11.39
N ALA A 107 13.43 -12.21 -12.08
CA ALA A 107 14.71 -12.46 -12.72
C ALA A 107 15.84 -11.79 -11.92
N PRO A 108 16.68 -12.53 -11.16
CA PRO A 108 17.75 -11.96 -10.35
C PRO A 108 18.74 -11.11 -11.15
N ASN A 109 19.09 -11.54 -12.37
CA ASN A 109 20.06 -10.85 -13.23
C ASN A 109 19.55 -9.46 -13.66
N ALA A 110 18.24 -9.32 -13.91
CA ALA A 110 17.62 -8.05 -14.24
C ALA A 110 17.61 -7.11 -13.02
N ALA A 111 17.12 -7.58 -11.87
CA ALA A 111 17.07 -6.80 -10.63
C ALA A 111 18.45 -6.49 -10.01
N GLY A 112 19.50 -7.25 -10.36
CA GLY A 112 20.83 -7.16 -9.75
C GLY A 112 20.94 -7.81 -8.35
N ILE A 113 19.88 -8.48 -7.87
CA ILE A 113 19.81 -9.07 -6.53
C ILE A 113 18.83 -10.26 -6.53
N SER A 114 19.05 -11.27 -5.68
CA SER A 114 18.11 -12.40 -5.56
C SER A 114 16.84 -12.01 -4.77
N ARG A 115 15.70 -12.67 -5.05
CA ARG A 115 14.42 -12.41 -4.36
C ARG A 115 14.50 -12.61 -2.83
N LYS A 116 15.36 -13.52 -2.37
CA LYS A 116 15.63 -13.75 -0.93
C LYS A 116 16.31 -12.53 -0.31
N LYS A 117 17.37 -12.03 -0.97
CA LYS A 117 18.12 -10.85 -0.52
C LYS A 117 17.33 -9.55 -0.63
N LEU A 118 16.57 -9.34 -1.71
CA LEU A 118 15.67 -8.18 -1.86
C LEU A 118 14.68 -8.08 -0.68
N PHE A 119 14.15 -9.21 -0.22
CA PHE A 119 13.29 -9.23 0.95
C PHE A 119 14.07 -8.98 2.26
N GLY A 120 15.06 -9.82 2.55
CA GLY A 120 15.71 -9.86 3.87
C GLY A 120 16.72 -8.74 4.11
N GLU A 121 17.49 -8.36 3.10
CA GLU A 121 18.60 -7.42 3.21
C GLU A 121 18.21 -5.99 2.79
N ILE A 122 17.06 -5.77 2.14
CA ILE A 122 16.62 -4.45 1.64
C ILE A 122 15.24 -4.09 2.20
N LEU A 123 14.19 -4.79 1.76
CA LEU A 123 12.81 -4.45 2.10
C LEU A 123 12.54 -4.52 3.61
N LEU A 124 12.95 -5.59 4.29
CA LEU A 124 12.69 -5.77 5.71
C LEU A 124 13.34 -4.65 6.57
N PRO A 125 14.63 -4.29 6.39
CA PRO A 125 15.23 -3.07 6.97
C PRO A 125 14.46 -1.78 6.70
N MET A 126 13.96 -1.56 5.47
CA MET A 126 13.19 -0.35 5.12
C MET A 126 11.83 -0.31 5.82
N LEU A 127 11.09 -1.43 5.83
CA LEU A 127 9.80 -1.53 6.52
C LEU A 127 9.97 -1.30 8.03
N ARG A 128 11.04 -1.86 8.63
CA ARG A 128 11.38 -1.62 10.04
C ARG A 128 11.68 -0.14 10.31
N TYR A 129 12.43 0.54 9.44
CA TYR A 129 12.70 1.98 9.58
C TYR A 129 11.42 2.81 9.54
N LEU A 130 10.58 2.56 8.54
CA LEU A 130 9.33 3.28 8.33
C LEU A 130 8.37 3.09 9.51
N ALA A 131 8.17 1.85 9.97
CA ALA A 131 7.32 1.58 11.13
C ALA A 131 7.88 2.13 12.44
N ALA A 132 9.20 2.06 12.66
CA ALA A 132 9.83 2.53 13.89
C ALA A 132 9.88 4.06 14.00
N THR A 133 9.94 4.79 12.89
CA THR A 133 10.06 6.26 12.86
C THR A 133 8.74 7.02 12.69
N HIS A 134 7.60 6.31 12.61
CA HIS A 134 6.27 6.91 12.62
C HIS A 134 5.93 7.51 14.00
N VAL A 135 4.93 8.39 14.10
CA VAL A 135 4.41 8.92 15.37
C VAL A 135 3.91 7.83 16.34
N THR A 136 3.50 6.66 15.82
CA THR A 136 3.14 5.46 16.62
C THR A 136 4.31 4.48 16.80
N GLY A 137 5.52 4.88 16.39
CA GLY A 137 6.76 4.12 16.50
C GLY A 137 7.50 4.41 17.81
N THR A 138 8.75 3.98 17.89
CA THR A 138 9.62 4.13 19.07
C THR A 138 10.85 5.00 18.81
N LEU A 139 11.08 5.38 17.56
CA LEU A 139 12.23 6.17 17.11
C LEU A 139 11.74 7.46 16.45
N LYS A 140 12.65 8.43 16.34
CA LYS A 140 12.49 9.62 15.50
C LYS A 140 13.42 9.48 14.29
N THR A 141 13.11 10.17 13.19
CA THR A 141 14.02 10.25 12.05
C THR A 141 15.28 11.08 12.41
N GLY A 142 16.25 11.15 11.50
CA GLY A 142 17.52 11.85 11.71
C GLY A 142 17.41 13.36 11.93
N ASP A 143 16.28 14.00 11.61
CA ASP A 143 15.99 15.41 11.96
C ASP A 143 15.39 15.60 13.37
N GLY A 144 15.33 14.53 14.17
CA GLY A 144 14.80 14.58 15.53
C GLY A 144 13.28 14.60 15.61
N LYS A 145 12.55 14.38 14.50
CA LYS A 145 11.08 14.29 14.47
C LYS A 145 10.61 12.92 13.95
N PRO A 146 9.50 12.36 14.47
CA PRO A 146 8.80 11.26 13.82
C PRO A 146 8.13 11.76 12.53
N TRP A 147 7.76 10.84 11.63
CA TRP A 147 6.85 11.12 10.51
C TRP A 147 5.43 10.61 10.82
N GLY A 148 4.45 11.12 10.09
CA GLY A 148 3.02 10.89 10.38
C GLY A 148 2.31 12.21 10.63
N ASP A 149 0.98 12.17 10.66
CA ASP A 149 0.09 13.33 10.86
C ASP A 149 0.25 14.52 9.87
N ALA A 150 1.13 14.39 8.88
CA ALA A 150 1.35 15.32 7.78
C ALA A 150 0.18 15.30 6.75
N TRP A 151 0.18 16.29 5.86
CA TRP A 151 -0.87 16.47 4.85
C TRP A 151 -1.01 15.28 3.87
N GLN A 152 0.07 14.54 3.66
CA GLN A 152 0.18 13.42 2.72
C GLN A 152 0.56 12.08 3.39
N SER A 153 0.76 12.03 4.71
CA SER A 153 1.27 10.81 5.39
C SER A 153 0.34 9.61 5.27
N ALA A 154 -0.95 9.83 5.08
CA ALA A 154 -1.93 8.79 4.77
C ALA A 154 -1.53 7.96 3.54
N TYR A 155 -1.11 8.63 2.46
CA TYR A 155 -0.67 7.96 1.23
C TYR A 155 0.65 7.20 1.43
N TRP A 156 1.57 7.72 2.25
CA TRP A 156 2.82 7.05 2.58
C TRP A 156 2.57 5.78 3.43
N ALA A 157 1.68 5.89 4.42
CA ALA A 157 1.21 4.78 5.24
C ALA A 157 0.43 3.73 4.42
N TYR A 158 -0.32 4.14 3.39
CA TYR A 158 -0.93 3.23 2.42
C TYR A 158 0.12 2.41 1.65
N SER A 159 1.15 3.05 1.08
CA SER A 159 2.25 2.32 0.40
C SER A 159 2.97 1.35 1.35
N LEU A 160 3.24 1.77 2.60
CA LEU A 160 3.78 0.89 3.65
C LEU A 160 2.85 -0.30 3.94
N GLY A 161 1.55 -0.04 4.05
CA GLY A 161 0.52 -1.06 4.29
C GLY A 161 0.38 -2.05 3.13
N ARG A 162 0.45 -1.60 1.87
CA ARG A 162 0.47 -2.47 0.69
C ARG A 162 1.75 -3.29 0.59
N ALA A 163 2.91 -2.70 0.89
CA ALA A 163 4.17 -3.43 0.97
C ALA A 163 4.10 -4.57 1.99
N ALA A 164 3.48 -4.30 3.14
CA ALA A 164 3.23 -5.31 4.16
C ALA A 164 2.22 -6.37 3.71
N TRP A 165 1.09 -5.97 3.12
CA TRP A 165 0.06 -6.90 2.63
C TRP A 165 0.62 -7.90 1.59
N TYR A 166 1.45 -7.40 0.66
CA TYR A 166 2.11 -8.24 -0.35
C TYR A 166 3.09 -9.24 0.23
N THR A 167 3.76 -8.93 1.34
CA THR A 167 4.81 -9.78 1.92
C THR A 167 4.44 -10.38 3.29
N TRP A 168 3.17 -10.27 3.67
CA TRP A 168 2.68 -10.42 5.05
C TRP A 168 3.16 -11.70 5.73
N ASP A 169 3.00 -12.83 5.05
CA ASP A 169 3.33 -14.17 5.56
C ASP A 169 4.81 -14.35 5.93
N ARG A 170 5.68 -13.48 5.39
CA ARG A 170 7.14 -13.46 5.62
C ARG A 170 7.57 -12.41 6.65
N LEU A 171 6.68 -11.50 7.06
CA LEU A 171 7.01 -10.45 8.03
C LEU A 171 7.07 -11.00 9.47
N PRO A 172 8.06 -10.59 10.27
CA PRO A 172 8.07 -10.78 11.72
C PRO A 172 6.83 -10.22 12.42
N GLY A 173 6.38 -10.86 13.51
CA GLY A 173 5.17 -10.49 14.23
C GLY A 173 5.19 -9.07 14.81
N ASP A 174 6.33 -8.64 15.36
CA ASP A 174 6.53 -7.29 15.89
C ASP A 174 6.35 -6.21 14.81
N LEU A 175 6.83 -6.49 13.59
CA LEU A 175 6.70 -5.58 12.45
C LEU A 175 5.28 -5.59 11.86
N ARG A 176 4.60 -6.75 11.86
CA ARG A 176 3.17 -6.83 11.48
C ARG A 176 2.32 -5.91 12.36
N GLU A 177 2.51 -5.98 13.68
CA GLU A 177 1.78 -5.12 14.62
C GLU A 177 2.23 -3.66 14.54
N GLY A 178 3.52 -3.39 14.32
CA GLY A 178 4.02 -2.05 14.04
C GLY A 178 3.31 -1.39 12.84
N ILE A 179 3.25 -2.08 11.70
CA ILE A 179 2.61 -1.55 10.49
C ILE A 179 1.09 -1.43 10.65
N ARG A 180 0.44 -2.34 11.37
CA ARG A 180 -0.98 -2.21 11.74
C ARG A 180 -1.24 -0.93 12.53
N ARG A 181 -0.41 -0.61 13.54
CA ARG A 181 -0.54 0.65 14.30
C ARG A 181 -0.38 1.89 13.42
N VAL A 182 0.61 1.90 12.51
CA VAL A 182 0.81 3.01 11.57
C VAL A 182 -0.42 3.22 10.67
N VAL A 183 -0.89 2.14 10.01
CA VAL A 183 -2.01 2.20 9.08
C VAL A 183 -3.33 2.53 9.80
N ALA A 184 -3.55 2.00 11.00
CA ALA A 184 -4.74 2.29 11.79
C ALA A 184 -4.79 3.76 12.24
N HIS A 185 -3.68 4.29 12.77
CA HIS A 185 -3.56 5.71 13.16
C HIS A 185 -3.87 6.63 11.98
N GLU A 186 -3.21 6.40 10.85
CA GLU A 186 -3.39 7.22 9.66
C GLU A 186 -4.79 7.06 9.01
N ALA A 187 -5.46 5.92 9.18
CA ALA A 187 -6.86 5.74 8.79
C ALA A 187 -7.85 6.44 9.74
N ASP A 188 -7.63 6.35 11.06
CA ASP A 188 -8.48 6.96 12.07
C ASP A 188 -8.50 8.50 11.97
N ARG A 189 -7.43 9.12 11.42
CA ARG A 189 -7.39 10.56 11.07
C ARG A 189 -8.53 11.03 10.18
N PHE A 190 -9.21 10.16 9.42
CA PHE A 190 -10.30 10.52 8.50
C PHE A 190 -11.69 10.11 8.98
N VAL A 191 -11.77 9.24 9.99
CA VAL A 191 -13.05 8.76 10.52
C VAL A 191 -13.84 9.94 11.10
N GLY A 192 -15.11 10.06 10.73
CA GLY A 192 -15.98 11.17 11.13
C GLY A 192 -15.70 12.51 10.42
N LYS A 193 -14.61 12.65 9.66
CA LYS A 193 -14.35 13.88 8.90
C LYS A 193 -15.14 13.92 7.60
N LYS A 194 -15.70 15.11 7.30
CA LYS A 194 -16.29 15.43 6.01
C LYS A 194 -15.16 15.68 4.99
N PRO A 195 -15.13 14.99 3.84
CA PRO A 195 -14.15 15.31 2.80
C PRO A 195 -14.32 16.75 2.32
N PRO A 196 -13.21 17.51 2.16
CA PRO A 196 -13.27 18.82 1.56
C PRO A 196 -13.59 18.68 0.06
N HIS A 197 -14.25 19.70 -0.49
CA HIS A 197 -14.55 19.83 -1.92
C HIS A 197 -14.70 21.32 -2.22
N ARG A 198 -14.24 21.75 -3.40
CA ARG A 198 -14.28 23.18 -3.78
C ARG A 198 -14.32 23.31 -5.30
N ILE A 199 -15.05 24.28 -5.81
CA ILE A 199 -15.14 24.57 -7.25
C ILE A 199 -15.21 26.10 -7.35
N PRO A 200 -14.36 26.78 -8.15
CA PRO A 200 -13.37 26.26 -9.12
C PRO A 200 -11.93 26.09 -8.56
N ARG A 201 -11.01 25.69 -9.47
CA ARG A 201 -9.54 25.55 -9.33
C ARG A 201 -9.04 24.41 -8.45
N ASP A 202 -9.40 24.40 -7.18
CA ASP A 202 -8.82 23.54 -6.16
C ASP A 202 -9.87 22.51 -5.72
N THR A 203 -10.02 21.41 -6.49
CA THR A 203 -11.19 20.52 -6.36
C THR A 203 -11.20 19.67 -5.10
N LYS A 204 -10.02 19.44 -4.51
CA LYS A 204 -9.75 18.42 -3.50
C LYS A 204 -9.97 16.98 -3.96
N ALA A 205 -10.17 16.76 -5.26
CA ALA A 205 -10.38 15.44 -5.82
C ALA A 205 -9.15 14.53 -5.67
N GLU A 206 -7.95 15.07 -5.93
CA GLU A 206 -6.69 14.32 -5.82
C GLU A 206 -6.35 13.99 -4.37
N GLU A 207 -6.43 14.96 -3.46
CA GLU A 207 -6.17 14.71 -2.04
C GLU A 207 -7.22 13.79 -1.41
N ASN A 208 -8.49 13.88 -1.82
CA ASN A 208 -9.52 12.92 -1.41
C ASN A 208 -9.19 11.49 -1.87
N ALA A 209 -8.75 11.33 -3.12
CA ALA A 209 -8.37 10.04 -3.68
C ALA A 209 -7.17 9.44 -2.94
N TRP A 210 -6.13 10.25 -2.69
CA TRP A 210 -4.95 9.83 -1.91
C TRP A 210 -5.32 9.46 -0.47
N ASN A 211 -6.12 10.28 0.22
CA ASN A 211 -6.51 10.03 1.61
C ASN A 211 -7.45 8.80 1.74
N ALA A 212 -8.29 8.53 0.73
CA ALA A 212 -9.10 7.31 0.70
C ALA A 212 -8.24 6.03 0.71
N THR A 213 -7.01 6.07 0.16
CA THR A 213 -6.19 4.86 0.02
C THR A 213 -5.84 4.19 1.36
N VAL A 214 -5.51 4.95 2.41
CA VAL A 214 -5.08 4.37 3.70
C VAL A 214 -6.19 3.57 4.38
N LEU A 215 -7.45 4.00 4.22
CA LEU A 215 -8.62 3.28 4.72
C LEU A 215 -8.75 1.90 4.04
N SER A 216 -8.43 1.81 2.75
CA SER A 216 -8.37 0.51 2.04
C SER A 216 -7.27 -0.39 2.59
N ALA A 217 -6.08 0.15 2.90
CA ALA A 217 -5.00 -0.63 3.53
C ALA A 217 -5.39 -1.11 4.95
N ALA A 218 -6.11 -0.29 5.72
CA ALA A 218 -6.62 -0.68 7.02
C ALA A 218 -7.58 -1.88 6.93
N ILE A 219 -8.55 -1.83 6.01
CA ILE A 219 -9.50 -2.93 5.75
C ILE A 219 -8.76 -4.21 5.31
N LEU A 220 -7.73 -4.10 4.45
CA LEU A 220 -6.94 -5.23 3.97
C LEU A 220 -6.10 -5.88 5.07
N LEU A 221 -5.45 -5.10 5.93
CA LEU A 221 -4.55 -5.59 6.99
C LEU A 221 -5.26 -5.99 8.29
N MET A 222 -6.46 -5.48 8.50
CA MET A 222 -7.21 -5.61 9.75
C MET A 222 -8.71 -5.94 9.50
N PRO A 223 -9.03 -7.02 8.75
CA PRO A 223 -10.40 -7.35 8.36
C PRO A 223 -11.31 -7.83 9.50
N ARG A 224 -10.80 -7.90 10.73
CA ARG A 224 -11.54 -8.27 11.95
C ARG A 224 -11.42 -7.22 13.07
N ASP A 225 -10.83 -6.06 12.80
CA ASP A 225 -10.72 -4.97 13.78
C ASP A 225 -12.10 -4.32 14.00
N PRO A 226 -12.50 -4.00 15.24
CA PRO A 226 -13.78 -3.35 15.54
C PRO A 226 -14.02 -2.05 14.75
N ARG A 227 -12.98 -1.30 14.40
CA ARG A 227 -13.06 -0.05 13.62
C ARG A 227 -13.34 -0.26 12.14
N ARG A 228 -13.24 -1.49 11.61
CA ARG A 228 -13.41 -1.82 10.19
C ARG A 228 -14.67 -1.21 9.58
N ALA A 229 -15.81 -1.27 10.27
CA ALA A 229 -17.07 -0.72 9.75
C ALA A 229 -17.01 0.81 9.57
N ALA A 230 -16.33 1.52 10.48
CA ALA A 230 -16.09 2.95 10.37
C ALA A 230 -15.12 3.27 9.23
N TRP A 231 -14.04 2.49 9.06
CA TRP A 231 -13.12 2.62 7.93
C TRP A 231 -13.81 2.36 6.58
N GLU A 232 -14.67 1.35 6.46
CA GLU A 232 -15.42 1.07 5.22
C GLU A 232 -16.40 2.19 4.86
N LYS A 233 -17.14 2.72 5.84
CA LYS A 233 -18.04 3.86 5.64
C LYS A 233 -17.26 5.09 5.19
N THR A 234 -16.13 5.37 5.84
CA THR A 234 -15.25 6.50 5.54
C THR A 234 -14.59 6.32 4.16
N PHE A 235 -14.12 5.12 3.82
CA PHE A 235 -13.53 4.81 2.51
C PHE A 235 -14.49 5.12 1.37
N ARG A 236 -15.74 4.64 1.46
CA ARG A 236 -16.78 4.91 0.45
C ARG A 236 -17.02 6.41 0.29
N LEU A 237 -17.13 7.14 1.41
CA LEU A 237 -17.36 8.59 1.40
C LEU A 237 -16.21 9.36 0.74
N TRP A 238 -14.96 9.07 1.12
CA TRP A 238 -13.77 9.76 0.59
C TRP A 238 -13.44 9.34 -0.86
N ALA A 239 -13.67 8.08 -1.22
CA ALA A 239 -13.50 7.63 -2.61
C ALA A 239 -14.54 8.29 -3.54
N LEU A 240 -15.82 8.32 -3.15
CA LEU A 240 -16.86 9.01 -3.93
C LEU A 240 -16.62 10.53 -4.00
N SER A 241 -16.12 11.15 -2.92
CA SER A 241 -15.82 12.59 -2.91
C SER A 241 -14.68 13.00 -3.86
N SER A 242 -13.96 12.03 -4.44
CA SER A 242 -12.91 12.25 -5.44
C SER A 242 -13.47 12.48 -6.86
N PHE A 243 -14.76 12.22 -7.09
CA PHE A 243 -15.39 12.29 -8.42
C PHE A 243 -16.55 13.30 -8.51
N LEU A 244 -16.73 14.14 -7.48
CA LEU A 244 -17.86 15.07 -7.37
C LEU A 244 -17.90 16.08 -8.52
N ARG A 245 -19.11 16.27 -9.05
CA ARG A 245 -19.48 17.24 -10.08
C ARG A 245 -20.45 18.28 -9.50
N PRO A 246 -20.63 19.46 -10.14
CA PRO A 246 -21.62 20.45 -9.70
C PRO A 246 -23.04 19.90 -9.56
N SER A 247 -23.43 18.92 -10.37
CA SER A 247 -24.71 18.18 -10.32
C SER A 247 -24.95 17.48 -8.98
N ASP A 248 -23.90 17.05 -8.31
CA ASP A 248 -24.00 16.13 -7.18
C ASP A 248 -24.37 16.86 -5.89
N ARG A 249 -24.27 18.19 -5.87
CA ARG A 249 -24.62 19.08 -4.75
C ARG A 249 -25.98 18.76 -4.14
N ASN A 250 -26.96 18.43 -4.98
CA ASN A 250 -28.34 18.15 -4.59
C ASN A 250 -28.74 16.68 -4.86
N SER A 251 -27.81 15.84 -5.34
CA SER A 251 -28.12 14.45 -5.67
C SER A 251 -28.33 13.61 -4.40
N ARG A 252 -29.40 12.82 -4.39
CA ARG A 252 -29.63 11.76 -3.39
C ARG A 252 -29.32 10.36 -3.94
N LYS A 253 -28.85 10.26 -5.19
CA LYS A 253 -28.50 9.01 -5.87
C LYS A 253 -26.99 8.83 -5.90
N ILE A 254 -26.53 7.65 -5.48
CA ILE A 254 -25.20 7.13 -5.84
C ILE A 254 -25.41 6.38 -7.15
N VAL A 255 -24.61 6.70 -8.17
CA VAL A 255 -24.70 6.17 -9.55
C VAL A 255 -23.36 5.54 -9.92
#